data_AF-A0A525VNM8-F1
#
_entry.id   AF-A0A525VNM8-F1
#
_cell.length_a   1.000
_cell.length_b   1.000
_cell.length_c   1.000
_cell.angle_alpha   90.00
_cell.angle_beta   90.00
_cell.angle_gamma   90.00
#
_symmetry.space_group_name_H-M   'P 1'
#
loop_
_entity.id
_entity.type
_entity.pdbx_description
1 polymer ?
#
loop_
_entity_poly.entity_id
_entity_poly.type
_entity_poly.pdbx_seq_one_letter_code
_entity_poly.pdbx_strand_id
1 'polypeptide(L)'
;MMSSLPLLFKKEGLIEKHQIEGVDPSDRYFNRMILVNRTPSGYAAKVMYEALNVEGHPHPTITAAVQELIDMMQRFGFTKMRTRANFKGAKYLAEKETWVDYQDLA
;
A
#
# COMPACT_ATOMS: atom_id res chain seq x y z
N MET A 1 34.06 26.79 7.92
CA MET A 1 34.42 25.42 7.53
C MET A 1 33.15 24.58 7.50
N MET A 2 32.94 23.89 6.38
CA MET A 2 31.93 22.87 6.01
C MET A 2 30.63 22.76 6.84
N SER A 3 29.54 23.19 6.19
CA SER A 3 28.15 22.87 6.55
C SER A 3 27.94 21.36 6.58
N SER A 4 27.56 20.86 7.75
CA SER A 4 26.97 19.54 7.98
C SER A 4 25.65 19.85 8.69
N LEU A 5 24.45 19.41 8.30
CA LEU A 5 23.98 18.36 7.43
C LEU A 5 22.59 18.75 6.88
N PRO A 6 22.21 18.48 5.62
CA PRO A 6 20.81 18.26 5.27
C PRO A 6 20.49 16.76 5.44
N LEU A 7 20.71 16.21 6.63
CA LEU A 7 20.05 14.96 7.01
C LEU A 7 18.74 15.33 7.70
N LEU A 8 17.65 14.65 7.33
CA LEU A 8 16.37 14.54 8.07
C LEU A 8 15.12 15.28 7.57
N PHE A 9 15.05 15.67 6.30
CA PHE A 9 13.73 15.76 5.65
C PHE A 9 13.64 14.73 4.54
N LYS A 10 13.37 13.47 4.92
CA LYS A 10 12.86 12.51 3.94
C LYS A 10 11.51 13.08 3.47
N LYS A 11 11.49 13.57 2.23
CA LYS A 11 10.34 14.25 1.61
C LYS A 11 9.07 13.42 1.80
N GLU A 12 8.04 14.05 2.35
CA GLU A 12 6.69 13.47 2.45
C GLU A 12 6.10 13.21 1.06
N GLY A 13 5.07 12.36 1.01
CA GLY A 13 4.37 12.00 -0.22
C GLY A 13 4.70 10.61 -0.72
N LEU A 14 4.38 10.35 -1.99
CA LEU A 14 4.38 9.02 -2.57
C LEU A 14 5.79 8.41 -2.62
N ILE A 15 5.95 7.21 -2.06
CA ILE A 15 7.23 6.51 -2.02
C ILE A 15 7.20 5.14 -2.70
N GLU A 16 6.07 4.44 -2.67
CA GLU A 16 5.92 3.12 -3.27
C GLU A 16 4.52 2.97 -3.86
N LYS A 17 4.43 2.12 -4.88
CA LYS A 17 3.15 1.70 -5.45
C LYS A 17 3.10 0.18 -5.46
N HIS A 18 2.01 -0.37 -4.94
CA HIS A 18 1.79 -1.80 -4.86
C HIS A 18 0.58 -2.13 -5.72
N GLN A 19 0.67 -3.17 -6.54
CA GLN A 19 -0.50 -3.75 -7.18
C GLN A 19 -1.27 -4.55 -6.14
N ILE A 20 -2.59 -4.45 -6.18
CA ILE A 20 -3.50 -5.25 -5.37
C ILE A 20 -4.48 -5.96 -6.29
N GLU A 21 -4.75 -7.23 -5.98
CA GLU A 21 -5.75 -8.04 -6.65
C GLU A 21 -6.59 -8.80 -5.62
N GLY A 22 -7.82 -9.15 -6.00
CA GLY A 22 -8.71 -9.96 -5.18
C GLY A 22 -10.10 -10.06 -5.78
N VAL A 23 -11.07 -10.40 -4.94
CA VAL A 23 -12.49 -10.47 -5.25
C VAL A 23 -13.25 -9.44 -4.43
N ASP A 24 -14.11 -8.65 -5.07
CA ASP A 24 -14.93 -7.64 -4.42
C ASP A 24 -16.18 -8.25 -3.75
N PRO A 25 -16.94 -7.48 -2.95
CA PRO A 25 -18.15 -7.97 -2.28
C PRO A 25 -19.28 -8.42 -3.23
N SER A 26 -19.19 -8.14 -4.52
CA SER A 26 -20.13 -8.56 -5.56
C SER A 26 -19.61 -9.78 -6.34
N ASP A 27 -18.60 -10.48 -5.82
CA ASP A 27 -17.93 -11.64 -6.43
C ASP A 27 -17.25 -11.33 -7.78
N ARG A 28 -16.82 -10.08 -7.97
CA ARG A 28 -16.09 -9.64 -9.17
C ARG A 28 -14.60 -9.57 -8.88
N TYR A 29 -13.79 -10.08 -9.79
CA TYR A 29 -12.35 -9.86 -9.75
C TYR A 29 -12.02 -8.36 -9.87
N PHE A 30 -11.06 -7.89 -9.08
CA PHE A 30 -10.52 -6.55 -9.21
C PHE A 30 -8.98 -6.52 -9.19
N ASN A 31 -8.44 -5.46 -9.81
CA ASN A 31 -7.02 -5.13 -9.81
C ASN A 31 -6.87 -3.61 -9.70
N ARG A 32 -6.12 -3.12 -8.70
CA ARG A 32 -5.87 -1.69 -8.48
C ARG A 32 -4.45 -1.42 -8.02
N MET A 33 -4.13 -0.13 -7.87
CA MET A 33 -2.86 0.33 -7.33
C MET A 33 -3.07 0.91 -5.93
N ILE A 34 -2.36 0.36 -4.96
CA ILE A 34 -2.16 0.97 -3.65
C ILE A 34 -1.08 2.03 -3.77
N LEU A 35 -1.34 3.20 -3.20
CA LEU A 35 -0.38 4.29 -3.06
C LEU A 35 0.12 4.30 -1.62
N VAL A 36 1.43 4.12 -1.42
CA VAL A 36 2.06 4.23 -0.10
C VAL A 36 2.76 5.59 0.00
N ASN A 37 2.29 6.41 0.94
CA ASN A 37 2.84 7.73 1.20
C ASN A 37 3.65 7.73 2.49
N ARG A 38 4.77 8.43 2.48
CA ARG A 38 5.45 8.85 3.70
C ARG A 38 4.71 10.05 4.29
N THR A 39 4.40 9.98 5.57
CA THR A 39 3.76 11.03 6.36
C THR A 39 4.72 11.49 7.49
N PRO A 40 4.40 12.56 8.24
CA PRO A 40 5.18 12.95 9.41
C PRO A 40 5.30 11.85 10.48
N SER A 41 4.28 11.00 10.59
CA SER A 41 4.15 9.97 11.64
C SER A 41 4.46 8.54 11.16
N GLY A 42 4.82 8.34 9.90
CA GLY A 42 5.16 7.03 9.36
C GLY A 42 4.82 6.86 7.89
N TYR A 43 4.11 5.77 7.58
CA TYR A 43 3.69 5.40 6.24
C TYR A 43 2.20 5.10 6.25
N ALA A 44 1.46 5.68 5.32
CA ALA A 44 0.03 5.41 5.15
C ALA A 44 -0.22 4.88 3.74
N ALA A 45 -1.08 3.86 3.63
CA ALA A 45 -1.46 3.25 2.37
C ALA A 45 -2.90 3.64 2.02
N LYS A 46 -3.15 3.87 0.74
CA LYS A 46 -4.50 4.14 0.23
C LYS A 46 -4.77 3.47 -1.10
N VAL A 47 -6.03 3.11 -1.33
CA VAL A 47 -6.52 2.60 -2.60
C VAL A 47 -7.90 3.16 -2.89
N MET A 48 -8.17 3.37 -4.18
CA MET A 48 -9.49 3.73 -4.68
C MET A 48 -10.01 2.61 -5.57
N TYR A 49 -11.23 2.16 -5.30
CA TYR A 49 -11.94 1.17 -6.09
C TYR A 49 -13.37 1.65 -6.35
N GLU A 50 -13.68 1.97 -7.60
CA GLU A 50 -14.93 2.63 -7.99
C GLU A 50 -15.15 3.92 -7.16
N ALA A 51 -16.21 4.00 -6.36
CA ALA A 51 -16.46 5.12 -5.45
C ALA A 51 -15.87 4.92 -4.04
N LEU A 52 -15.38 3.72 -3.71
CA LEU A 52 -14.80 3.41 -2.41
C LEU A 52 -13.36 3.91 -2.33
N ASN A 53 -13.08 4.77 -1.34
CA ASN A 53 -11.74 5.17 -0.96
C ASN A 53 -11.41 4.54 0.40
N VAL A 54 -10.33 3.79 0.45
CA VAL A 54 -9.81 3.21 1.70
C VAL A 54 -8.44 3.80 1.94
N GLU A 55 -8.26 4.43 3.10
CA GLU A 55 -6.99 5.01 3.53
C GLU A 55 -6.73 4.57 4.98
N GLY A 56 -5.57 3.95 5.19
CA GLY A 56 -5.12 3.49 6.49
C GLY A 56 -4.44 4.60 7.30
N HIS A 57 -4.28 4.35 8.59
CA HIS A 57 -3.52 5.20 9.48
C HIS A 57 -2.00 5.07 9.23
N PRO A 58 -1.20 6.04 9.68
CA PRO A 58 0.24 5.94 9.60
C PRO A 58 0.82 4.81 10.48
N HIS A 59 1.63 3.95 9.87
CA HIS A 59 2.37 2.88 10.54
C HIS A 59 3.90 3.04 10.41
N PRO A 60 4.70 2.43 11.31
CA PRO A 60 6.17 2.54 11.27
C PRO A 60 6.84 1.94 10.03
N THR A 61 6.17 1.00 9.34
CA THR A 61 6.70 0.33 8.14
C THR A 61 5.68 0.33 7.01
N ILE A 62 6.18 0.25 5.77
CA ILE A 62 5.34 0.13 4.57
C ILE A 62 4.50 -1.14 4.62
N THR A 63 5.10 -2.27 5.03
CA THR A 63 4.40 -3.55 5.16
C THR A 63 3.24 -3.46 6.15
N ALA A 64 3.43 -2.80 7.29
CA ALA A 64 2.34 -2.60 8.27
C ALA A 64 1.23 -1.71 7.72
N ALA A 65 1.58 -0.64 6.98
CA ALA A 65 0.59 0.22 6.35
C ALA A 65 -0.22 -0.52 5.27
N VAL A 66 0.42 -1.36 4.47
CA VAL A 66 -0.26 -2.21 3.47
C VAL A 66 -1.13 -3.25 4.18
N GLN A 67 -0.66 -3.90 5.23
CA GLN A 67 -1.45 -4.87 6.01
C GLN A 67 -2.73 -4.25 6.57
N GLU A 68 -2.64 -3.09 7.22
CA GLU A 68 -3.83 -2.40 7.77
C GLU A 68 -4.84 -2.07 6.65
N LEU A 69 -4.38 -1.61 5.49
CA LEU A 69 -5.24 -1.35 4.35
C LEU A 69 -5.98 -2.62 3.88
N ILE A 70 -5.29 -3.76 3.84
CA ILE A 70 -5.90 -5.04 3.50
C ILE A 70 -6.93 -5.46 4.54
N ASP A 71 -6.62 -5.35 5.83
CA ASP A 71 -7.55 -5.66 6.90
C ASP A 71 -8.82 -4.80 6.80
N MET A 72 -8.68 -3.50 6.48
CA MET A 72 -9.81 -2.60 6.24
C MET A 72 -10.63 -3.01 5.02
N MET A 73 -9.99 -3.36 3.90
CA MET A 73 -10.69 -3.85 2.71
C MET A 73 -11.44 -5.15 2.99
N GLN A 74 -10.85 -6.09 3.72
CA GLN A 74 -11.52 -7.34 4.08
C GLN A 74 -12.77 -7.10 4.96
N ARG A 75 -12.74 -6.10 5.85
CA ARG A 75 -13.93 -5.67 6.61
C ARG A 75 -15.04 -5.09 5.71
N PHE A 76 -14.71 -4.60 4.53
CA PHE A 76 -15.69 -4.21 3.50
C PHE A 76 -16.19 -5.39 2.66
N GLY A 77 -15.69 -6.61 2.90
CA GLY A 77 -16.12 -7.84 2.20
C GLY A 77 -15.23 -8.24 1.02
N PHE A 78 -14.05 -7.62 0.85
CA PHE A 78 -13.09 -8.05 -0.15
C PHE A 78 -12.37 -9.34 0.30
N THR A 79 -12.11 -10.25 -0.63
CA THR A 79 -11.52 -11.57 -0.34
C THR A 79 -10.44 -11.97 -1.36
N LYS A 80 -9.71 -13.06 -1.08
CA LYS A 80 -8.62 -13.61 -1.92
C LYS A 80 -7.59 -12.56 -2.28
N MET A 81 -7.28 -11.74 -1.29
CA MET A 81 -6.48 -10.53 -1.46
C MET A 81 -5.01 -10.89 -1.62
N ARG A 82 -4.33 -10.26 -2.58
CA ARG A 82 -2.88 -10.34 -2.73
C ARG A 82 -2.29 -9.02 -3.19
N THR A 83 -1.05 -8.74 -2.78
CA THR A 83 -0.32 -7.54 -3.19
C THR A 83 1.06 -7.85 -3.75
N ARG A 84 1.58 -6.93 -4.56
CA ARG A 84 2.96 -6.98 -5.04
C ARG A 84 3.51 -5.57 -5.20
N ALA A 85 4.71 -5.32 -4.68
CA ALA A 85 5.39 -4.06 -4.91
C ALA A 85 5.75 -3.90 -6.39
N ASN A 86 5.17 -2.92 -7.07
CA ASN A 86 5.46 -2.64 -8.47
C ASN A 86 6.47 -1.50 -8.63
N PHE A 87 6.49 -0.54 -7.71
CA PHE A 87 7.38 0.61 -7.78
C PHE A 87 7.95 1.00 -6.42
N LYS A 88 9.24 1.36 -6.41
CA LYS A 88 9.92 2.00 -5.29
C LYS A 88 10.59 3.29 -5.74
N GLY A 89 10.01 4.43 -5.37
CA GLY A 89 10.31 5.72 -5.99
C GLY A 89 10.08 5.65 -7.51
N ALA A 90 11.11 5.94 -8.29
CA ALA A 90 11.09 5.82 -9.75
C ALA A 90 11.47 4.42 -10.27
N LYS A 91 11.93 3.50 -9.41
CA LYS A 91 12.38 2.17 -9.82
C LYS A 91 11.18 1.24 -9.99
N TYR A 92 11.06 0.64 -11.18
CA TYR A 92 10.11 -0.43 -11.46
C TYR A 92 10.65 -1.78 -10.95
N LEU A 93 9.82 -2.52 -10.23
CA LEU A 93 10.16 -3.80 -9.58
C LEU A 93 9.32 -4.95 -10.13
N ALA A 94 7.99 -4.84 -10.04
CA ALA A 94 6.97 -5.73 -10.61
C ALA A 94 7.36 -7.21 -10.74
N GLU A 95 7.67 -7.71 -11.94
CA GLU A 95 7.98 -9.12 -12.21
C GLU A 95 9.17 -9.67 -11.39
N LYS A 96 9.97 -8.80 -10.76
CA LYS A 96 11.07 -9.17 -9.87
C LYS A 96 10.63 -9.37 -8.42
N GLU A 97 9.43 -8.97 -8.06
CA GLU A 97 8.88 -9.09 -6.71
C GLU A 97 7.84 -10.20 -6.65
N THR A 98 7.76 -10.88 -5.51
CA THR A 98 6.78 -11.94 -5.28
C THR A 98 5.45 -11.34 -4.84
N TRP A 99 4.37 -12.04 -5.17
CA TRP A 99 3.07 -11.77 -4.56
C TRP A 99 3.11 -12.10 -3.07
N VAL A 100 2.41 -11.29 -2.28
CA VAL A 100 2.08 -11.55 -0.88
C VAL A 100 0.58 -11.83 -0.83
N ASP A 101 0.22 -13.05 -0.45
CA ASP A 101 -1.16 -13.47 -0.27
C ASP A 101 -1.62 -13.23 1.17
N TYR A 102 -2.87 -12.78 1.33
CA TYR A 102 -3.48 -12.51 2.63
C TYR A 102 -4.61 -13.50 2.88
N GLN A 103 -4.66 -14.05 4.09
CA GLN A 103 -5.74 -14.96 4.49
C GLN A 103 -7.05 -14.19 4.63
N ASP A 104 -8.14 -14.77 4.14
CA ASP A 104 -9.48 -14.19 4.33
C ASP A 104 -9.87 -14.21 5.81
N LEU A 105 -10.71 -13.25 6.20
CA LEU A 105 -11.32 -13.25 7.53
C LEU A 105 -12.23 -14.48 7.65
N ALA A 106 -12.10 -15.21 8.76
CA ALA A 106 -12.91 -16.39 9.08
C ALA A 106 -14.35 -16.03 9.48
#